data_AF-A0A3A5VI30-F1
#
_entry.id   AF-A0A3A5VI30-F1
#
_cell.length_a   1.000
_cell.length_b   1.000
_cell.length_c   1.000
_cell.angle_alpha   90.00
_cell.angle_beta   90.00
_cell.angle_gamma   90.00
#
_symmetry.space_group_name_H-M   'P 1'
#
loop_
_entity.id
_entity.type
_entity.pdbx_description
1 polymer ?
#
loop_
_entity_poly.entity_id
_entity_poly.type
_entity_poly.pdbx_seq_one_letter_code
_entity_poly.pdbx_strand_id
1 'polypeptide(L)'
;MTEGDLFADLRLSERSEIQSNLLHHEGTLKEIDGQLTQNRNLTSFRSSCIKFCVGKSEHVPQKNPELQEDLAEATLAKRIEFNQFIQQRDTLMAKIVLPKYRIMQRMDAVYQKLAQSPETTRLTLQQEITLFSEFFELQAMHSQLEPLETVEHELTSLHRQIAEEVKAINKADRDTAKVISALLDRRKETTREIGRLKAYLRSKKPTSKPVDAGKARKTISQGGSISLEDLGALLDHGGLSNIEPTKDTPAKKKKKSATRSSKSTRGSRNA
;
A
#
# COMPACT_ATOMS: atom_id res chain seq x y z
N MET A 1 45.91 -15.65 13.33
CA MET A 1 44.44 -15.50 13.22
C MET A 1 44.19 -14.36 12.26
N THR A 2 43.63 -14.63 11.08
CA THR A 2 43.48 -13.62 10.01
C THR A 2 42.13 -12.92 10.17
N GLU A 3 42.15 -11.65 10.59
CA GLU A 3 40.98 -10.75 10.78
C GLU A 3 40.18 -10.42 9.49
N GLY A 4 40.31 -11.21 8.43
CA GLY A 4 39.62 -10.99 7.14
C GLY A 4 39.04 -12.25 6.50
N ASP A 5 39.02 -13.38 7.20
CA ASP A 5 38.53 -14.63 6.65
C ASP A 5 37.01 -14.80 6.88
N LEU A 6 36.24 -14.54 5.82
CA LEU A 6 34.77 -14.53 5.80
C LEU A 6 34.11 -15.84 6.28
N PHE A 7 34.83 -16.96 6.25
CA PHE A 7 34.33 -18.30 6.58
C PHE A 7 35.03 -18.95 7.78
N ALA A 8 35.81 -18.19 8.56
CA ALA A 8 36.60 -18.73 9.67
C ALA A 8 35.73 -19.46 10.71
N ASP A 9 34.57 -18.91 11.02
CA ASP A 9 33.54 -19.47 11.90
C ASP A 9 32.98 -20.80 11.39
N LEU A 10 32.79 -20.93 10.07
CA LEU A 10 32.16 -22.10 9.46
C LEU A 10 33.10 -23.30 9.27
N ARG A 11 34.41 -23.14 9.50
CA ARG A 11 35.40 -24.21 9.29
C ARG A 11 35.29 -25.36 10.27
N LEU A 12 34.94 -25.03 11.52
CA LEU A 12 34.83 -25.98 12.62
C LEU A 12 33.42 -26.57 12.76
N SER A 13 32.41 -25.95 12.15
CA SER A 13 31.03 -26.41 12.18
C SER A 13 30.79 -27.60 11.27
N GLU A 14 29.87 -28.47 11.68
CA GLU A 14 29.45 -29.60 10.86
C GLU A 14 28.59 -29.17 9.68
N ARG A 15 28.62 -29.94 8.59
CA ARG A 15 27.81 -29.65 7.40
C ARG A 15 26.31 -29.63 7.70
N SER A 16 25.85 -30.49 8.62
CA SER A 16 24.45 -30.56 9.03
C SER A 16 24.03 -29.30 9.80
N GLU A 17 24.87 -28.80 10.70
CA GLU A 17 24.65 -27.54 11.43
C GLU A 17 24.56 -26.34 10.48
N ILE A 18 25.46 -26.27 9.49
CA ILE A 18 25.46 -25.19 8.50
C ILE A 18 24.18 -25.23 7.64
N GLN A 19 23.69 -26.42 7.31
CA GLN A 19 22.42 -26.58 6.59
C GLN A 19 21.22 -26.19 7.47
N SER A 20 21.24 -26.53 8.76
CA SER A 20 20.22 -26.10 9.72
C SER A 20 20.19 -24.57 9.85
N ASN A 21 21.34 -23.93 10.00
CA ASN A 21 21.45 -22.46 10.07
C ASN A 21 20.96 -21.80 8.78
N LEU A 22 21.26 -22.39 7.62
CA LEU A 22 20.75 -21.91 6.34
C LEU A 22 19.23 -21.98 6.28
N LEU A 23 18.62 -23.09 6.70
CA LEU A 23 17.17 -23.23 6.76
C LEU A 23 16.54 -22.23 7.73
N HIS A 24 17.17 -22.01 8.88
CA HIS A 24 16.73 -21.00 9.84
C HIS A 24 16.71 -19.60 9.22
N HIS A 25 17.81 -19.15 8.62
CA HIS A 25 17.87 -17.83 7.96
C HIS A 25 16.90 -17.71 6.78
N GLU A 26 16.69 -18.78 6.00
CA GLU A 26 15.67 -18.81 4.94
C GLU A 26 14.25 -18.67 5.51
N GLY A 27 13.97 -19.28 6.67
CA GLY A 27 12.72 -19.09 7.41
C GLY A 27 12.55 -17.64 7.88
N THR A 28 13.58 -17.07 8.51
CA THR A 28 13.57 -15.67 8.95
C THR A 28 13.39 -14.70 7.78
N LEU A 29 13.98 -14.99 6.61
CA LEU A 29 13.81 -14.16 5.42
C LEU A 29 12.34 -14.15 4.95
N LYS A 30 11.67 -15.31 4.95
CA LYS A 30 10.25 -15.40 4.61
C LYS A 30 9.38 -14.63 5.59
N GLU A 31 9.69 -14.71 6.88
CA GLU A 31 8.99 -13.94 7.92
C GLU A 31 9.15 -12.42 7.72
N ILE A 32 10.39 -11.95 7.47
CA ILE A 32 10.66 -10.54 7.20
C ILE A 32 9.91 -10.07 5.95
N ASP A 33 9.90 -10.87 4.87
CA ASP A 33 9.16 -10.54 3.66
C ASP A 33 7.65 -10.47 3.91
N GLY A 34 7.09 -11.36 4.74
CA GLY A 34 5.69 -11.31 5.17
C GLY A 34 5.36 -10.08 6.01
N GLN A 35 6.23 -9.70 6.94
CA GLN A 35 6.06 -8.48 7.72
C GLN A 35 6.15 -7.23 6.82
N LEU A 36 7.04 -7.20 5.84
CA LEU A 36 7.17 -6.09 4.89
C LEU A 36 5.91 -5.93 4.03
N THR A 37 5.32 -7.02 3.54
CA THR A 37 4.07 -6.95 2.76
C THR A 37 2.92 -6.46 3.64
N GLN A 38 2.78 -6.98 4.85
CA GLN A 38 1.77 -6.54 5.82
C GLN A 38 1.89 -5.03 6.11
N ASN A 39 3.08 -4.55 6.47
CA ASN A 39 3.30 -3.13 6.78
C ASN A 39 3.06 -2.20 5.57
N ARG A 40 3.35 -2.67 4.35
CA ARG A 40 3.05 -1.92 3.12
C ARG A 40 1.55 -1.84 2.85
N ASN A 41 0.83 -2.96 3.00
CA ASN A 41 -0.62 -3.01 2.86
C ASN A 41 -1.29 -2.08 3.88
N LEU A 42 -0.79 -2.10 5.12
CA LEU A 42 -1.22 -1.22 6.20
C LEU A 42 -1.06 0.27 5.83
N THR A 43 0.13 0.66 5.38
CA THR A 43 0.40 2.05 4.96
C THR A 43 -0.49 2.46 3.77
N SER A 44 -0.73 1.56 2.82
CA SER A 44 -1.61 1.81 1.67
C SER A 44 -3.07 2.02 2.10
N PHE A 45 -3.55 1.19 3.03
CA PHE A 45 -4.89 1.31 3.59
C PHE A 45 -5.08 2.63 4.33
N ARG A 46 -4.17 2.98 5.26
CA ARG A 46 -4.19 4.25 5.99
C ARG A 46 -4.12 5.45 5.05
N SER A 47 -3.27 5.42 4.02
CA SER A 47 -3.20 6.47 2.99
C SER A 47 -4.55 6.68 2.29
N SER A 48 -5.25 5.58 1.97
CA SER A 48 -6.58 5.62 1.35
C SER A 48 -7.62 6.19 2.31
N CYS A 49 -7.58 5.80 3.58
CA CYS A 49 -8.43 6.35 4.64
C CYS A 49 -8.24 7.86 4.80
N ILE A 50 -6.98 8.31 4.91
CA ILE A 50 -6.66 9.73 5.03
C ILE A 50 -7.20 10.50 3.82
N LYS A 51 -6.99 10.01 2.59
CA LYS A 51 -7.49 10.67 1.36
C LYS A 51 -9.00 10.85 1.38
N PHE A 52 -9.74 9.83 1.80
CA PHE A 52 -11.20 9.92 1.97
C PHE A 52 -11.57 10.94 3.07
N CYS A 53 -10.93 10.84 4.25
CA CYS A 53 -11.18 11.72 5.39
C CYS A 53 -10.90 13.20 5.13
N VAL A 54 -9.99 13.52 4.21
CA VAL A 54 -9.68 14.91 3.83
C VAL A 54 -10.37 15.35 2.53
N GLY A 55 -11.28 14.54 1.99
CA GLY A 55 -12.05 14.88 0.77
C GLY A 55 -11.26 14.86 -0.53
N LYS A 56 -10.11 14.14 -0.57
CA LYS A 56 -9.32 13.91 -1.79
C LYS A 56 -9.75 12.65 -2.56
N SER A 57 -10.68 11.89 -2.00
CA SER A 57 -11.28 10.72 -2.63
C SER A 57 -12.74 10.60 -2.20
N GLU A 58 -13.61 10.22 -3.11
CA GLU A 58 -15.03 9.98 -2.85
C GLU A 58 -15.31 8.51 -2.48
N HIS A 59 -14.40 7.61 -2.86
CA HIS A 59 -14.58 6.18 -2.64
C HIS A 59 -14.23 5.81 -1.19
N VAL A 60 -15.20 5.23 -0.48
CA VAL A 60 -15.01 4.71 0.87
C VAL A 60 -14.05 3.51 0.82
N PRO A 61 -12.89 3.56 1.50
CA PRO A 61 -11.98 2.43 1.55
C PRO A 61 -12.66 1.18 2.14
N GLN A 62 -12.44 0.02 1.52
CA GLN A 62 -13.00 -1.23 2.01
C GLN A 62 -12.29 -1.67 3.29
N LYS A 63 -13.10 -2.04 4.29
CA LYS A 63 -12.61 -2.60 5.55
C LYS A 63 -11.83 -3.89 5.29
N ASN A 64 -10.64 -4.00 5.87
CA ASN A 64 -9.84 -5.22 5.82
C ASN A 64 -9.59 -5.75 7.25
N PRO A 65 -10.33 -6.77 7.70
CA PRO A 65 -10.23 -7.27 9.07
C PRO A 65 -8.85 -7.87 9.39
N GLU A 66 -8.06 -8.24 8.38
CA GLU A 66 -6.72 -8.79 8.58
C GLU A 66 -5.70 -7.74 9.05
N LEU A 67 -5.94 -6.46 8.76
CA LEU A 67 -5.00 -5.38 9.10
C LEU A 67 -5.15 -4.87 10.54
N GLN A 68 -6.29 -5.15 11.20
CA GLN A 68 -6.59 -4.75 12.60
C GLN A 68 -6.32 -3.26 12.86
N GLU A 69 -6.87 -2.37 12.02
CA GLU A 69 -6.66 -0.92 12.11
C GLU A 69 -7.89 -0.17 12.63
N ASP A 70 -8.20 -0.40 13.91
CA ASP A 70 -9.38 0.17 14.57
C ASP A 70 -9.43 1.69 14.49
N LEU A 71 -8.28 2.36 14.63
CA LEU A 71 -8.20 3.82 14.55
C LEU A 71 -8.64 4.33 13.17
N ALA A 72 -8.08 3.77 12.09
CA ALA A 72 -8.41 4.21 10.73
C ALA A 72 -9.87 3.92 10.38
N GLU A 73 -10.39 2.77 10.80
CA GLU A 73 -11.78 2.39 10.61
C GLU A 73 -12.75 3.29 11.38
N ALA A 74 -12.44 3.62 12.64
CA ALA A 74 -13.24 4.55 13.44
C ALA A 74 -13.27 5.94 12.80
N THR A 75 -12.13 6.44 12.31
CA THR A 75 -12.06 7.73 11.60
C THR A 75 -12.88 7.72 10.31
N LEU A 76 -12.89 6.59 9.57
CA LEU A 76 -13.74 6.45 8.39
C LEU A 76 -15.23 6.56 8.74
N ALA A 77 -15.67 5.88 9.79
CA ALA A 77 -17.06 5.95 10.26
C ALA A 77 -17.45 7.39 10.60
N LYS A 78 -16.61 8.12 11.34
CA LYS A 78 -16.83 9.54 11.64
C LYS A 78 -16.90 10.41 10.39
N ARG A 79 -16.08 10.13 9.36
CA ARG A 79 -16.14 10.86 8.10
C ARG A 79 -17.45 10.61 7.35
N ILE A 80 -17.96 9.38 7.37
CA ILE A 80 -19.25 9.04 6.75
C ILE A 80 -20.38 9.81 7.46
N GLU A 81 -20.38 9.79 8.79
CA GLU A 81 -21.31 10.56 9.62
C GLU A 81 -21.21 12.08 9.33
N PHE A 82 -20.00 12.61 9.25
CA PHE A 82 -19.77 14.01 8.87
C PHE A 82 -20.38 14.36 7.50
N ASN A 83 -20.24 13.49 6.50
CA ASN A 83 -20.87 13.69 5.19
C ASN A 83 -22.41 13.64 5.27
N GLN A 84 -22.98 12.80 6.14
CA GLN A 84 -24.43 12.77 6.39
C GLN A 84 -24.91 14.08 7.01
N PHE A 85 -24.18 14.62 7.99
CA PHE A 85 -24.49 15.92 8.58
C PHE A 85 -24.39 17.07 7.57
N ILE A 86 -23.46 17.02 6.61
CA ILE A 86 -23.45 17.99 5.50
C ILE A 86 -24.76 17.94 4.71
N GLN A 87 -25.22 16.74 4.34
CA GLN A 87 -26.49 16.58 3.60
C GLN A 87 -27.69 17.06 4.41
N GLN A 88 -27.71 16.78 5.72
CA GLN A 88 -28.75 17.27 6.62
C GLN A 88 -28.74 18.80 6.72
N ARG A 89 -27.56 19.41 6.88
CA ARG A 89 -27.39 20.87 6.88
C ARG A 89 -27.92 21.48 5.59
N ASP A 90 -27.53 20.94 4.44
CA ASP A 90 -27.94 21.47 3.13
C ASP A 90 -29.46 21.36 2.94
N THR A 91 -30.07 20.27 3.44
CA THR A 91 -31.53 20.09 3.44
C THR A 91 -32.24 21.11 4.32
N LEU A 92 -31.68 21.44 5.49
CA LEU A 92 -32.22 22.48 6.39
C LEU A 92 -32.04 23.87 5.81
N MET A 93 -30.86 24.19 5.30
CA MET A 93 -30.57 25.49 4.67
C MET A 93 -31.45 25.74 3.44
N ALA A 94 -31.77 24.71 2.66
CA ALA A 94 -32.69 24.84 1.52
C ALA A 94 -34.09 25.32 1.93
N LYS A 95 -34.51 25.09 3.18
CA LYS A 95 -35.79 25.56 3.73
C LYS A 95 -35.72 26.98 4.29
N ILE A 96 -34.52 27.51 4.54
CA ILE A 96 -34.32 28.81 5.19
C ILE A 96 -33.80 29.81 4.15
N VAL A 97 -34.72 30.61 3.60
CA VAL A 97 -34.37 31.60 2.56
C VAL A 97 -33.99 32.98 3.12
N LEU A 98 -34.17 33.20 4.42
CA LEU A 98 -33.89 34.47 5.10
C LEU A 98 -32.98 34.27 6.31
N PRO A 99 -32.11 35.25 6.65
CA PRO A 99 -31.36 35.21 7.90
C PRO A 99 -32.27 35.25 9.14
N LYS A 100 -31.82 34.64 10.25
CA LYS A 100 -32.54 34.57 11.55
C LYS A 100 -33.15 35.91 11.98
N TYR A 101 -32.35 36.97 12.02
CA TYR A 101 -32.83 38.30 12.44
C TYR A 101 -33.95 38.83 11.54
N ARG A 102 -33.90 38.50 10.24
CA ARG A 102 -34.87 38.98 9.25
C ARG A 102 -36.18 38.19 9.34
N ILE A 103 -36.09 36.90 9.61
CA ILE A 103 -37.28 36.06 9.90
C ILE A 103 -38.01 36.63 11.11
N MET A 104 -37.30 36.84 12.23
CA MET A 104 -37.89 37.37 13.46
C MET A 104 -38.52 38.75 13.25
N GLN A 105 -37.80 39.67 12.60
CA GLN A 105 -38.31 41.02 12.33
C GLN A 105 -39.56 41.02 11.45
N ARG A 106 -39.58 40.21 10.37
CA ARG A 106 -40.75 40.11 9.50
C ARG A 106 -41.92 39.45 10.21
N MET A 107 -41.67 38.42 11.00
CA MET A 107 -42.69 37.71 11.76
C MET A 107 -43.38 38.65 12.76
N ASP A 108 -42.61 39.46 13.49
CA ASP A 108 -43.16 40.51 14.36
C ASP A 108 -43.95 41.56 13.56
N ALA A 109 -43.40 42.08 12.47
CA ALA A 109 -44.09 43.07 11.66
C ALA A 109 -45.43 42.57 11.07
N VAL A 110 -45.49 41.31 10.63
CA VAL A 110 -46.72 40.68 10.13
C VAL A 110 -47.71 40.47 11.26
N TYR A 111 -47.24 39.99 12.42
CA TYR A 111 -48.07 39.84 13.61
C TYR A 111 -48.70 41.16 14.05
N GLN A 112 -47.91 42.24 14.14
CA GLN A 112 -48.41 43.56 14.50
C GLN A 112 -49.48 44.07 13.53
N LYS A 113 -49.33 43.83 12.22
CA LYS A 113 -50.34 44.21 11.23
C LYS A 113 -51.65 43.43 11.40
N LEU A 114 -51.55 42.12 11.68
CA LEU A 114 -52.72 41.26 11.90
C LEU A 114 -53.41 41.54 13.24
N ALA A 115 -52.66 41.97 14.27
CA ALA A 115 -53.17 42.23 15.61
C ALA A 115 -53.64 43.69 15.84
N GLN A 116 -53.44 44.59 14.88
CA GLN A 116 -53.86 45.98 14.99
C GLN A 116 -55.39 46.11 15.04
N SER A 117 -55.87 46.92 15.99
CA SER A 117 -57.29 47.25 16.16
C SER A 117 -57.81 48.06 14.95
N PRO A 118 -59.06 47.85 14.47
CA PRO A 118 -59.57 48.36 13.19
C PRO A 118 -59.82 49.88 13.13
N GLU A 119 -59.30 50.69 14.05
CA GLU A 119 -59.61 52.12 14.12
C GLU A 119 -58.96 52.97 13.02
N THR A 120 -57.89 52.50 12.37
CA THR A 120 -57.13 53.32 11.39
C THR A 120 -57.18 52.80 9.95
N THR A 121 -57.14 51.47 9.74
CA THR A 121 -57.26 50.85 8.41
C THR A 121 -57.77 49.42 8.57
N ARG A 122 -58.92 49.08 7.98
CA ARG A 122 -59.40 47.68 7.96
C ARG A 122 -58.70 46.92 6.85
N LEU A 123 -58.05 45.80 7.20
CA LEU A 123 -57.51 44.86 6.22
C LEU A 123 -58.65 44.20 5.45
N THR A 124 -58.43 43.94 4.17
CA THR A 124 -59.36 43.08 3.41
C THR A 124 -59.03 41.62 3.68
N LEU A 125 -60.01 40.73 3.53
CA LEU A 125 -59.79 39.28 3.70
C LEU A 125 -58.63 38.76 2.85
N GLN A 126 -58.45 39.28 1.63
CA GLN A 126 -57.34 38.90 0.75
C GLN A 126 -55.98 39.31 1.32
N GLN A 127 -55.90 40.49 1.94
CA GLN A 127 -54.68 40.95 2.62
C GLN A 127 -54.39 40.11 3.86
N GLU A 128 -55.42 39.76 4.65
CA GLU A 128 -55.28 38.86 5.80
C GLU A 128 -54.75 37.50 5.38
N ILE A 129 -55.35 36.86 4.36
CA ILE A 129 -54.89 35.57 3.83
C ILE A 129 -53.42 35.63 3.42
N THR A 130 -53.02 36.70 2.74
CA THR A 130 -51.63 36.89 2.30
C THR A 130 -50.68 37.01 3.51
N LEU A 131 -51.05 37.83 4.50
CA LEU A 131 -50.25 38.04 5.72
C LEU A 131 -50.16 36.75 6.55
N PHE A 132 -51.25 36.00 6.72
CA PHE A 132 -51.22 34.71 7.40
C PHE A 132 -50.34 33.69 6.68
N SER A 133 -50.41 33.65 5.34
CA SER A 133 -49.54 32.77 4.53
C SER A 133 -48.07 33.10 4.75
N GLU A 134 -47.70 34.39 4.66
CA GLU A 134 -46.34 34.85 4.95
C GLU A 134 -45.91 34.51 6.39
N PHE A 135 -46.81 34.69 7.37
CA PHE A 135 -46.52 34.38 8.77
C PHE A 135 -46.22 32.89 8.98
N PHE A 136 -47.02 32.00 8.40
CA PHE A 136 -46.79 30.55 8.51
C PHE A 136 -45.52 30.10 7.79
N GLU A 137 -45.18 30.71 6.65
CA GLU A 137 -43.88 30.47 6.00
C GLU A 137 -42.71 30.91 6.89
N LEU A 138 -42.81 32.07 7.55
CA LEU A 138 -41.80 32.56 8.49
C LEU A 138 -41.67 31.65 9.72
N GLN A 139 -42.78 31.16 10.28
CA GLN A 139 -42.76 30.19 11.37
C GLN A 139 -42.12 28.86 10.93
N ALA A 140 -42.46 28.38 9.73
CA ALA A 140 -41.85 27.16 9.18
C ALA A 140 -40.34 27.33 9.04
N MET A 141 -39.84 28.46 8.53
CA MET A 141 -38.40 28.74 8.50
C MET A 141 -37.78 28.81 9.90
N HIS A 142 -38.42 29.53 10.83
CA HIS A 142 -37.92 29.69 12.20
C HIS A 142 -37.76 28.34 12.90
N SER A 143 -38.70 27.41 12.68
CA SER A 143 -38.65 26.05 13.26
C SER A 143 -37.42 25.23 12.84
N GLN A 144 -36.77 25.59 11.74
CA GLN A 144 -35.59 24.88 11.24
C GLN A 144 -34.27 25.46 11.78
N LEU A 145 -34.29 26.63 12.45
CA LEU A 145 -33.07 27.31 12.91
C LEU A 145 -32.35 26.53 14.02
N GLU A 146 -33.07 26.03 15.03
CA GLU A 146 -32.45 25.25 16.12
C GLU A 146 -31.87 23.91 15.63
N PRO A 147 -32.59 23.11 14.80
CA PRO A 147 -31.99 21.94 14.16
C PRO A 147 -30.72 22.26 13.36
N LEU A 148 -30.72 23.40 12.64
CA LEU A 148 -29.55 23.83 11.86
C LEU A 148 -28.36 24.16 12.78
N GLU A 149 -28.58 24.94 13.84
CA GLU A 149 -27.55 25.28 14.83
C GLU A 149 -26.96 23.99 15.46
N THR A 150 -27.80 23.01 15.77
CA THR A 150 -27.37 21.70 16.30
C THR A 150 -26.47 20.95 15.32
N VAL A 151 -26.88 20.86 14.04
CA VAL A 151 -26.09 20.20 12.99
C VAL A 151 -24.76 20.91 12.76
N GLU A 152 -24.73 22.24 12.78
CA GLU A 152 -23.49 23.02 12.62
C GLU A 152 -22.50 22.80 13.77
N HIS A 153 -23.00 22.66 15.00
CA HIS A 153 -22.18 22.29 16.15
C HIS A 153 -21.57 20.88 16.00
N GLU A 154 -22.38 19.90 15.62
CA GLU A 154 -21.91 18.53 15.39
C GLU A 154 -20.89 18.45 14.24
N LEU A 155 -21.13 19.16 13.14
CA LEU A 155 -20.17 19.27 12.04
C LEU A 155 -18.83 19.82 12.52
N THR A 156 -18.84 20.89 13.33
CA THR A 156 -17.61 21.50 13.84
C THR A 156 -16.87 20.54 14.78
N SER A 157 -17.60 19.82 15.64
CA SER A 157 -17.05 18.80 16.53
C SER A 157 -16.40 17.65 15.75
N LEU A 158 -17.14 17.04 14.82
CA LEU A 158 -16.66 15.93 13.98
C LEU A 158 -15.47 16.35 13.13
N HIS A 159 -15.49 17.54 12.54
CA HIS A 159 -14.36 18.04 11.74
C HIS A 159 -13.07 18.08 12.57
N ARG A 160 -13.15 18.59 13.81
CA ARG A 160 -12.00 18.64 14.71
C ARG A 160 -11.51 17.24 15.08
N GLN A 161 -12.41 16.33 15.44
CA GLN A 161 -12.06 14.96 15.79
C GLN A 161 -11.38 14.22 14.63
N ILE A 162 -11.95 14.32 13.42
CA ILE A 162 -11.36 13.73 12.21
C ILE A 162 -9.96 14.30 11.97
N ALA A 163 -9.76 15.61 12.12
CA ALA A 163 -8.45 16.23 11.93
C ALA A 163 -7.40 15.76 12.95
N GLU A 164 -7.80 15.56 14.21
CA GLU A 164 -6.94 15.02 15.27
C GLU A 164 -6.57 13.55 15.02
N GLU A 165 -7.54 12.72 14.64
CA GLU A 165 -7.30 11.31 14.32
C GLU A 165 -6.46 11.12 13.06
N VAL A 166 -6.68 11.92 12.01
CA VAL A 166 -5.83 11.91 10.81
C VAL A 166 -4.38 12.25 11.18
N LYS A 167 -4.13 13.14 12.14
CA LYS A 167 -2.76 13.38 12.64
C LYS A 167 -2.19 12.16 13.37
N ALA A 168 -3.01 11.46 14.16
CA ALA A 168 -2.60 10.24 14.83
C ALA A 168 -2.26 9.11 13.83
N ILE A 169 -3.06 8.92 12.79
CA ILE A 169 -2.79 7.96 11.70
C ILE A 169 -1.48 8.32 10.99
N ASN A 170 -1.27 9.60 10.65
CA ASN A 170 -0.02 10.06 10.04
C ASN A 170 1.21 9.82 10.94
N LYS A 171 1.05 9.94 12.27
CA LYS A 171 2.12 9.61 13.22
C LYS A 171 2.41 8.10 13.19
N ALA A 172 1.38 7.27 13.24
CA ALA A 172 1.51 5.82 13.15
C ALA A 172 2.20 5.39 11.84
N ASP A 173 1.90 6.03 10.71
CA ASP A 173 2.57 5.77 9.43
C ASP A 173 4.06 6.11 9.44
N ARG A 174 4.46 7.18 10.13
CA ARG A 174 5.89 7.50 10.30
C ARG A 174 6.61 6.43 11.11
N ASP A 175 5.95 5.88 12.13
CA ASP A 175 6.53 4.82 12.96
C ASP A 175 6.59 3.50 12.18
N THR A 176 5.54 3.15 11.43
CA THR A 176 5.55 2.03 10.48
C THR A 176 6.65 2.17 9.43
N ALA A 177 6.92 3.38 8.91
CA ALA A 177 8.00 3.62 7.96
C ALA A 177 9.38 3.32 8.57
N LYS A 178 9.60 3.63 9.85
CA LYS A 178 10.84 3.25 10.57
C LYS A 178 10.95 1.74 10.69
N VAL A 179 9.86 1.05 11.05
CA VAL A 179 9.83 -0.42 11.11
C VAL A 179 10.16 -1.04 9.75
N ILE A 180 9.57 -0.53 8.67
CA ILE A 180 9.89 -0.97 7.31
C ILE A 180 11.37 -0.77 7.00
N SER A 181 11.96 0.37 7.35
CA SER A 181 13.39 0.62 7.12
C SER A 181 14.29 -0.37 7.87
N ALA A 182 13.99 -0.64 9.15
CA ALA A 182 14.72 -1.61 9.96
C ALA A 182 14.58 -3.04 9.42
N LEU A 183 13.38 -3.42 8.97
CA LEU A 183 13.14 -4.72 8.33
C LEU A 183 13.90 -4.86 7.01
N LEU A 184 14.00 -3.80 6.21
CA LEU A 184 14.79 -3.81 4.97
C LEU A 184 16.29 -4.00 5.24
N ASP A 185 16.82 -3.41 6.31
CA ASP A 185 18.23 -3.61 6.68
C ASP A 185 18.48 -5.01 7.22
N ARG A 186 17.61 -5.50 8.12
CA ARG A 186 17.65 -6.90 8.58
C ARG A 186 17.52 -7.89 7.43
N ARG A 187 16.66 -7.61 6.44
CA ARG A 187 16.51 -8.42 5.22
C ARG A 187 17.82 -8.51 4.44
N LYS A 188 18.54 -7.39 4.28
CA LYS A 188 19.84 -7.36 3.57
C LYS A 188 20.87 -8.20 4.31
N GLU A 189 20.94 -8.09 5.63
CA GLU A 189 21.84 -8.88 6.48
C GLU A 189 21.56 -10.38 6.37
N THR A 190 20.30 -10.79 6.55
CA THR A 190 19.89 -12.19 6.40
C THR A 190 20.17 -12.72 5.00
N THR A 191 19.96 -11.92 3.95
CA THR A 191 20.25 -12.31 2.56
C THR A 191 21.75 -12.50 2.33
N ARG A 192 22.59 -11.62 2.89
CA ARG A 192 24.05 -11.75 2.84
C ARG A 192 24.50 -13.03 3.54
N GLU A 193 23.92 -13.33 4.70
CA GLU A 193 24.25 -14.52 5.47
C GLU A 193 23.86 -15.81 4.73
N ILE A 194 22.64 -15.88 4.19
CA ILE A 194 22.22 -16.99 3.32
C ILE A 194 23.20 -17.16 2.14
N GLY A 195 23.61 -16.04 1.52
CA GLY A 195 24.60 -16.05 0.44
C GLY A 195 25.95 -16.62 0.88
N ARG A 196 26.44 -16.21 2.05
CA ARG A 196 27.67 -16.68 2.70
C ARG A 196 27.61 -18.18 2.97
N LEU A 197 26.56 -18.67 3.64
CA LEU A 197 26.37 -20.09 3.94
C LEU A 197 26.26 -20.94 2.66
N LYS A 198 25.50 -20.47 1.65
CA LYS A 198 25.39 -21.15 0.33
C LYS A 198 26.73 -21.19 -0.40
N ALA A 199 27.51 -20.12 -0.34
CA ALA A 199 28.84 -20.07 -0.95
C ALA A 199 29.77 -21.09 -0.29
N TYR A 200 29.78 -21.16 1.04
CA TYR A 200 30.59 -22.10 1.80
C TYR A 200 30.23 -23.58 1.53
N LEU A 201 28.93 -23.89 1.50
CA LEU A 201 28.45 -25.24 1.15
C LEU A 201 28.80 -25.62 -0.29
N ARG A 202 28.89 -24.64 -1.21
CA ARG A 202 29.34 -24.87 -2.59
C ARG A 202 30.85 -25.09 -2.67
N SER A 203 31.66 -24.33 -1.92
CA SER A 203 33.12 -24.50 -1.92
C SER A 203 33.59 -25.82 -1.29
N LYS A 204 32.80 -26.41 -0.39
CA LYS A 204 33.08 -27.75 0.17
C LYS A 204 32.56 -28.91 -0.68
N LYS A 205 31.77 -28.67 -1.73
CA LYS A 205 31.47 -29.73 -2.70
C LYS A 205 32.75 -30.04 -3.49
N PRO A 206 33.11 -31.31 -3.71
CA PRO A 206 34.23 -31.62 -4.57
C PRO A 206 33.96 -30.99 -5.93
N THR A 207 34.85 -30.11 -6.36
CA THR A 207 34.84 -29.59 -7.72
C THR A 207 35.13 -30.77 -8.63
N SER A 208 34.08 -31.49 -9.06
CA SER A 208 34.17 -32.27 -10.29
C SER A 208 34.64 -31.28 -11.34
N LYS A 209 35.88 -31.43 -11.81
CA LYS A 209 36.36 -30.65 -12.96
C LYS A 209 35.33 -30.90 -14.06
N PRO A 210 34.75 -29.87 -14.71
CA PRO A 210 33.82 -30.11 -15.79
C PRO A 210 34.53 -30.96 -16.83
N VAL A 211 34.14 -32.23 -16.89
CA VAL A 211 34.69 -33.19 -17.83
C VAL A 211 34.15 -32.78 -19.18
N ASP A 212 35.06 -32.54 -20.14
CA ASP A 212 34.69 -32.09 -21.47
C ASP A 212 33.87 -33.20 -22.14
N ALA A 213 32.56 -33.00 -22.23
CA ALA A 213 31.66 -33.93 -22.91
C ALA A 213 32.08 -34.19 -24.36
N GLY A 214 32.81 -33.26 -25.00
CA GLY A 214 33.40 -33.45 -26.32
C GLY A 214 34.56 -34.46 -26.33
N LYS A 215 35.38 -34.50 -25.27
CA LYS A 215 36.40 -35.54 -25.10
C LYS A 215 35.77 -36.88 -24.78
N ALA A 216 34.84 -36.92 -23.84
CA ALA A 216 34.08 -38.12 -23.48
C ALA A 216 33.40 -38.76 -24.70
N ARG A 217 32.77 -37.94 -25.57
CA ARG A 217 32.20 -38.40 -26.86
C ARG A 217 33.24 -38.99 -27.79
N LYS A 218 34.39 -38.33 -27.98
CA LYS A 218 35.47 -38.81 -28.85
C LYS A 218 36.05 -40.14 -28.36
N THR A 219 36.25 -40.29 -27.05
CA THR A 219 36.72 -41.57 -26.47
C THR A 219 35.72 -42.70 -26.70
N ILE A 220 34.41 -42.45 -26.61
CA ILE A 220 33.39 -43.47 -26.92
C ILE A 220 33.34 -43.77 -28.42
N SER A 221 33.35 -42.75 -29.28
CA SER A 221 33.40 -42.93 -30.74
C SER A 221 34.65 -43.70 -31.20
N GLN A 222 35.74 -43.62 -30.45
CA GLN A 222 37.00 -44.34 -30.71
C GLN A 222 37.06 -45.72 -30.02
N GLY A 223 36.02 -46.13 -29.30
CA GLY A 223 35.95 -47.44 -28.62
C GLY A 223 36.75 -47.53 -27.31
N GLY A 224 37.15 -46.40 -26.73
CA GLY A 224 37.83 -46.34 -25.45
C GLY A 224 36.90 -46.57 -24.25
N SER A 225 37.45 -47.02 -23.13
CA SER A 225 36.71 -47.19 -21.87
C SER A 225 36.26 -45.84 -21.30
N ILE A 226 34.97 -45.73 -20.96
CA ILE A 226 34.35 -44.52 -20.41
C ILE A 226 34.45 -44.50 -18.87
N SER A 227 34.83 -43.36 -18.28
CA SER A 227 34.74 -43.17 -16.82
C SER A 227 33.32 -42.81 -16.38
N LEU A 228 32.99 -43.01 -15.10
CA LEU A 228 31.69 -42.63 -14.54
C LEU A 228 31.46 -41.11 -14.62
N GLU A 229 32.54 -40.33 -14.55
CA GLU A 229 32.53 -38.88 -14.70
C GLU A 229 32.27 -38.44 -16.15
N ASP A 230 32.85 -39.14 -17.14
CA ASP A 230 32.58 -38.93 -18.56
C ASP A 230 31.11 -39.24 -18.90
N LEU A 231 30.56 -40.30 -18.31
CA LEU A 231 29.14 -40.67 -18.46
C LEU A 231 28.21 -39.58 -17.89
N GLY A 232 28.53 -39.07 -16.70
CA GLY A 232 27.77 -37.98 -16.08
C GLY A 232 27.78 -36.70 -16.94
N ALA A 233 28.95 -36.31 -17.46
CA ALA A 233 29.06 -35.15 -18.35
C ALA A 233 28.28 -35.31 -19.67
N LEU A 234 28.24 -36.53 -20.21
CA LEU A 234 27.44 -36.85 -21.40
C LEU A 234 25.94 -36.72 -21.15
N LEU A 235 25.46 -37.19 -20.00
CA LEU A 235 24.06 -37.08 -19.61
C LEU A 235 23.64 -35.63 -19.39
N ASP A 236 24.46 -34.83 -18.70
CA ASP A 236 24.21 -33.41 -18.47
C ASP A 236 24.18 -32.58 -19.77
N HIS A 237 24.89 -33.02 -20.83
CA HIS A 237 25.00 -32.33 -22.12
C HIS A 237 24.19 -32.96 -23.27
N GLY A 238 23.16 -33.76 -22.96
CA GLY A 238 22.16 -34.22 -23.93
C GLY A 238 22.26 -35.68 -24.38
N GLY A 239 22.95 -36.53 -23.61
CA GLY A 239 22.95 -37.99 -23.78
C GLY A 239 23.86 -38.53 -24.90
N LEU A 240 23.82 -39.86 -25.07
CA LEU A 240 24.63 -40.64 -26.03
C LEU A 240 24.12 -40.57 -27.48
N SER A 241 23.02 -39.87 -27.73
CA SER A 241 22.27 -39.89 -28.98
C SER A 241 22.96 -39.26 -30.20
N ASN A 242 24.15 -38.65 -30.02
CA ASN A 242 24.93 -38.00 -31.08
C ASN A 242 26.35 -38.60 -31.27
N ILE A 243 26.57 -39.87 -30.89
CA ILE A 243 27.85 -40.57 -31.07
C ILE A 243 27.86 -41.22 -32.46
N GLU A 244 28.05 -40.40 -33.52
CA GLU A 244 28.39 -40.93 -34.83
C GLU A 244 29.93 -41.04 -34.97
N PRO A 245 30.44 -42.09 -35.64
CA PRO A 245 31.87 -42.20 -35.94
C PRO A 245 32.25 -41.15 -36.99
N THR A 246 33.03 -40.15 -36.60
CA THR A 246 33.44 -39.07 -37.50
C THR A 246 34.46 -39.58 -38.53
N LYS A 247 34.08 -39.54 -39.83
CA LYS A 247 35.04 -39.29 -40.92
C LYS A 247 35.48 -37.82 -40.84
N ASP A 248 36.78 -37.58 -41.01
CA ASP A 248 37.39 -36.25 -40.98
C ASP A 248 36.73 -35.25 -41.94
N THR A 249 36.61 -33.97 -41.51
CA THR A 249 36.76 -32.69 -42.26
C THR A 249 36.08 -31.50 -41.51
N PRO A 250 36.36 -30.22 -41.86
CA PRO A 250 37.26 -29.34 -41.11
C PRO A 250 36.52 -28.30 -40.24
N ALA A 251 37.31 -27.58 -39.44
CA ALA A 251 36.94 -26.51 -38.53
C ALA A 251 35.74 -25.64 -38.96
N LYS A 252 34.64 -25.71 -38.19
CA LYS A 252 33.55 -24.71 -38.23
C LYS A 252 33.76 -23.63 -37.18
N LYS A 253 33.71 -22.39 -37.69
CA LYS A 253 34.01 -21.10 -37.08
C LYS A 253 33.31 -20.87 -35.73
N LYS A 254 34.06 -20.32 -34.78
CA LYS A 254 33.56 -19.70 -33.54
C LYS A 254 32.52 -18.62 -33.89
N LYS A 255 31.25 -18.81 -33.51
CA LYS A 255 30.29 -17.71 -33.36
C LYS A 255 30.68 -16.95 -32.08
N LYS A 256 31.23 -15.75 -32.24
CA LYS A 256 31.36 -14.77 -31.15
C LYS A 256 29.93 -14.41 -30.70
N SER A 257 29.52 -14.83 -29.50
CA SER A 257 28.33 -14.30 -28.85
C SER A 257 28.58 -12.84 -28.53
N ALA A 258 27.73 -11.96 -29.06
CA ALA A 258 27.78 -10.55 -28.79
C ALA A 258 27.51 -10.30 -27.30
N THR A 259 28.51 -9.71 -26.64
CA THR A 259 28.40 -9.13 -25.30
C THR A 259 27.32 -8.04 -25.35
N ARG A 260 26.15 -8.28 -24.73
CA ARG A 260 25.20 -7.22 -24.40
C ARG A 260 25.85 -6.35 -23.31
N SER A 261 26.52 -5.28 -23.71
CA SER A 261 26.90 -4.22 -22.79
C SER A 261 25.63 -3.43 -22.41
N SER A 262 25.22 -3.52 -21.16
CA SER A 262 24.27 -2.58 -20.56
C SER A 262 24.92 -1.21 -20.46
N LYS A 263 24.64 -0.32 -21.42
CA LYS A 263 24.94 1.11 -21.25
C LYS A 263 23.93 1.69 -20.27
N SER A 264 24.45 2.21 -19.16
CA SER A 264 23.75 3.07 -18.21
C SER A 264 23.40 4.41 -18.88
N THR A 265 22.11 4.72 -18.96
CA THR A 265 21.63 6.06 -19.34
C THR A 265 21.85 7.00 -18.15
N ARG A 266 22.90 7.82 -18.23
CA ARG A 266 23.13 8.95 -17.32
C ARG A 266 22.43 10.15 -17.94
N GLY A 267 21.43 10.67 -17.24
CA GLY A 267 20.59 11.78 -17.71
C GLY A 267 21.41 13.02 -18.08
N SER A 268 21.11 13.55 -19.26
CA SER A 268 21.49 14.90 -19.68
C SER A 268 20.62 15.89 -18.92
N ARG A 269 21.22 16.71 -18.06
CA ARG A 269 20.66 18.00 -17.66
C ARG A 269 20.90 18.96 -18.81
N ASN A 270 19.84 19.48 -19.41
CA ASN A 270 19.94 20.71 -20.18
C ASN A 270 19.49 21.88 -19.32
N ALA A 271 20.20 22.99 -19.55
CA ALA A 271 19.97 24.33 -19.06
C ALA A 271 18.59 24.89 -19.44
#